data_AF-A0A9P6XZH8-F1
#
_entry.id   AF-A0A9P6XZH8-F1
#
_cell.length_a   1.000
_cell.length_b   1.000
_cell.length_c   1.000
_cell.angle_alpha   90.00
_cell.angle_beta   90.00
_cell.angle_gamma   90.00
#
_symmetry.space_group_name_H-M   'P 1'
#
loop_
_entity.id
_entity.type
_entity.pdbx_description
1 polymer ?
#
loop_
_entity_poly.entity_id
_entity_poly.type
_entity_poly.pdbx_seq_one_letter_code
_entity_poly.pdbx_strand_id
1 'polypeptide(L)'
;MQALLGEPFEQSLKNGDIEAHVATIEQFRNHVKELAGNPVLSDMIERIYDRTRVSMRRVALLPGRSEMGIKQYRALLDAMVRGDADEAERCVRELNASAREYIERYKNYVI
;
A
#
# COMPACT_ATOMS: atom_id res chain seq x y z
N MET A 1 1.08 8.20 -12.18
CA MET A 1 1.45 7.34 -11.04
C MET A 1 2.87 7.57 -10.50
N GLN A 2 3.93 7.73 -11.33
CA GLN A 2 5.29 7.92 -10.82
C GLN A 2 5.46 9.13 -9.88
N ALA A 3 4.86 10.27 -10.21
CA ALA A 3 4.88 11.45 -9.32
C ALA A 3 4.22 11.19 -7.95
N LEU A 4 3.19 10.34 -7.91
CA LEU A 4 2.46 10.00 -6.68
C LEU A 4 3.35 9.22 -5.71
N LEU A 5 4.15 8.28 -6.21
CA LEU A 5 5.08 7.47 -5.41
C LEU A 5 6.51 8.05 -5.39
N GLY A 6 6.67 9.32 -5.81
CA GLY A 6 7.95 10.04 -5.89
C GLY A 6 8.39 10.62 -4.55
N GLU A 7 9.07 11.76 -4.61
CA GLU A 7 9.57 12.50 -3.44
C GLU A 7 8.47 12.88 -2.43
N PRO A 8 7.25 13.33 -2.82
CA PRO A 8 6.20 13.68 -1.86
C PRO A 8 5.82 12.52 -0.93
N PHE A 9 5.88 11.28 -1.43
CA PHE A 9 5.55 10.10 -0.63
C PHE A 9 6.58 9.85 0.48
N GLU A 10 7.87 10.02 0.18
CA GLU A 10 8.91 9.99 1.21
C GLU A 10 8.79 11.15 2.18
N GLN A 11 8.43 12.33 1.67
CA GLN A 11 8.41 13.53 2.47
C GLN A 11 7.24 13.52 3.47
N SER A 12 6.10 12.94 3.09
CA SER A 12 5.01 12.65 4.04
C SER A 12 5.51 11.89 5.26
N LEU A 13 6.34 10.86 5.05
CA LEU A 13 6.90 10.07 6.14
C LEU A 13 7.92 10.85 6.97
N LYS A 14 8.86 11.55 6.33
CA LYS A 14 9.88 12.36 7.05
C LYS A 14 9.27 13.46 7.90
N ASN A 15 8.14 14.02 7.46
CA ASN A 15 7.41 15.06 8.17
C ASN A 15 6.48 14.52 9.27
N GLY A 16 6.35 13.19 9.41
CA GLY A 16 5.39 12.56 10.31
C GLY A 16 3.93 12.72 9.88
N ASP A 17 3.70 13.09 8.61
CA ASP A 17 2.36 13.24 8.03
C ASP A 17 1.83 11.90 7.55
N ILE A 18 1.33 11.12 8.51
CA ILE A 18 0.83 9.77 8.27
C ILE A 18 -0.46 9.80 7.46
N GLU A 19 -1.28 10.85 7.60
CA GLU A 19 -2.51 10.97 6.82
C GLU A 19 -2.20 11.13 5.34
N ALA A 20 -1.27 12.03 4.98
CA ALA A 20 -0.82 12.17 3.59
C ALA A 20 -0.16 10.88 3.06
N HIS A 21 0.60 10.19 3.91
CA HIS A 21 1.24 8.92 3.56
C HIS A 21 0.21 7.84 3.20
N VAL A 22 -0.80 7.64 4.06
CA VAL A 22 -1.88 6.68 3.83
C VAL A 22 -2.74 7.09 2.63
N ALA A 23 -3.05 8.38 2.48
CA ALA A 23 -3.83 8.89 1.36
C ALA A 23 -3.13 8.64 0.02
N THR A 24 -1.80 8.76 -0.03
CA THR A 24 -1.00 8.44 -1.23
C THR A 24 -1.16 6.97 -1.63
N ILE A 25 -1.14 6.07 -0.65
CA ILE A 25 -1.35 4.62 -0.87
C ILE A 25 -2.78 4.35 -1.38
N GLU A 26 -3.78 4.97 -0.76
CA GLU A 26 -5.20 4.84 -1.15
C GLU A 26 -5.41 5.34 -2.59
N GLN A 27 -4.86 6.51 -2.95
CA GLN A 27 -4.90 7.07 -4.31
C GLN A 27 -4.24 6.14 -5.33
N PHE A 28 -3.08 5.56 -5.01
CA PHE A 28 -2.40 4.62 -5.89
C PHE A 28 -3.28 3.38 -6.14
N ARG A 29 -3.81 2.75 -5.08
CA ARG A 29 -4.67 1.58 -5.19
C ARG A 29 -5.95 1.87 -5.99
N ASN A 30 -6.53 3.06 -5.82
CA ASN A 30 -7.70 3.48 -6.60
C ASN A 30 -7.39 3.59 -8.09
N HIS A 31 -6.27 4.22 -8.44
CA HIS A 31 -5.86 4.31 -9.84
C HIS A 31 -5.59 2.94 -10.47
N VAL A 32 -5.00 2.00 -9.72
CA VAL A 32 -4.83 0.62 -10.19
C VAL A 32 -6.19 -0.06 -10.47
N LYS A 33 -7.18 0.11 -9.58
CA LYS A 33 -8.54 -0.43 -9.80
C LYS A 33 -9.21 0.19 -11.03
N GLU A 34 -9.08 1.49 -11.22
CA GLU A 34 -9.61 2.20 -12.40
C GLU A 34 -9.01 1.66 -13.69
N LEU A 35 -7.68 1.49 -13.74
CA LEU A 35 -6.98 0.92 -14.90
C LEU A 35 -7.36 -0.54 -15.18
N ALA A 36 -7.63 -1.33 -14.13
CA ALA A 36 -8.05 -2.71 -14.29
C ALA A 36 -9.45 -2.87 -14.90
N GLY A 37 -10.30 -1.84 -14.84
CA GLY A 37 -11.60 -1.82 -15.51
C GLY A 37 -12.58 -2.92 -15.08
N ASN A 38 -12.36 -3.54 -13.92
CA ASN A 38 -13.19 -4.65 -13.42
C ASN A 38 -14.01 -4.21 -12.20
N PRO A 39 -15.30 -3.85 -12.37
CA PRO A 39 -16.12 -3.31 -11.30
C PRO A 39 -16.43 -4.36 -10.22
N VAL A 40 -16.56 -5.64 -10.58
CA VAL A 40 -16.85 -6.72 -9.63
C VAL A 40 -15.67 -6.92 -8.68
N LEU A 41 -14.46 -7.04 -9.22
CA LEU A 41 -13.25 -7.16 -8.39
C LEU A 41 -12.99 -5.90 -7.57
N SER A 42 -13.27 -4.71 -8.14
CA SER A 42 -13.09 -3.44 -7.43
C SER A 42 -14.00 -3.34 -6.20
N ASP A 43 -15.29 -3.70 -6.32
CA ASP A 43 -16.23 -3.75 -5.19
C ASP A 43 -15.79 -4.76 -4.12
N MET A 44 -15.35 -5.96 -4.52
CA MET A 44 -14.83 -6.95 -3.57
C MET A 44 -13.62 -6.44 -2.79
N ILE A 45 -12.66 -5.81 -3.48
CA ILE A 45 -11.45 -5.24 -2.85
C ILE A 45 -11.81 -4.10 -1.91
N GLU A 46 -12.75 -3.23 -2.30
CA GLU A 46 -13.19 -2.10 -1.49
C GLU A 46 -13.83 -2.54 -0.17
N ARG A 47 -14.70 -3.55 -0.21
CA ARG A 47 -15.28 -4.14 1.02
C ARG A 47 -14.22 -4.69 1.98
N ILE A 48 -13.14 -5.27 1.45
CA ILE A 48 -12.00 -5.73 2.27
C ILE A 48 -11.28 -4.53 2.89
N TYR A 49 -11.01 -3.48 2.11
CA TYR A 49 -10.37 -2.27 2.62
C TYR A 49 -11.21 -1.59 3.70
N ASP A 50 -12.52 -1.45 3.51
CA ASP A 50 -13.40 -0.86 4.53
C ASP A 50 -13.33 -1.59 5.86
N ARG A 51 -13.34 -2.93 5.82
CA ARG A 51 -13.25 -3.76 7.02
C ARG A 51 -11.87 -3.74 7.68
N THR A 52 -10.82 -3.46 6.91
CA THR A 52 -9.42 -3.52 7.38
C THR A 52 -8.77 -2.14 7.56
N ARG A 53 -9.47 -1.04 7.22
CA ARG A 53 -8.94 0.33 7.17
C ARG A 53 -8.26 0.77 8.46
N VAL A 54 -8.90 0.54 9.61
CA VAL A 54 -8.35 0.92 10.92
C VAL A 54 -7.05 0.17 11.21
N SER A 55 -7.05 -1.15 10.99
CA SER A 55 -5.86 -1.98 11.18
C SER A 55 -4.73 -1.60 10.22
N MET A 56 -5.04 -1.36 8.94
CA MET A 56 -4.04 -0.92 7.96
C MET A 56 -3.39 0.42 8.34
N ARG A 57 -4.18 1.40 8.81
CA ARG A 57 -3.65 2.68 9.32
C ARG A 57 -2.74 2.51 10.53
N ARG A 58 -3.15 1.69 11.50
CA ARG A 58 -2.32 1.39 12.68
C ARG A 58 -1.03 0.66 12.32
N VAL A 59 -1.08 -0.24 11.34
CA VAL A 59 0.12 -0.93 10.83
C VAL A 59 1.09 0.05 10.19
N ALA A 60 0.60 1.00 9.39
CA ALA A 60 1.44 2.02 8.76
C ALA A 60 2.21 2.87 9.79
N LEU A 61 1.67 3.06 10.99
CA LEU A 61 2.31 3.78 12.10
C LEU A 61 3.45 3.00 12.79
N LEU A 62 3.62 1.71 12.49
CA LEU A 62 4.61 0.90 13.17
C LEU A 62 6.03 1.26 12.72
N PRO A 63 7.01 1.27 13.64
CA PRO A 63 8.39 1.63 13.32
C PRO A 63 8.94 0.82 12.14
N GLY A 64 9.43 1.50 11.10
CA GLY A 64 10.01 0.89 9.91
C GLY A 64 9.00 0.41 8.85
N ARG A 65 7.69 0.40 9.14
CA ARG A 65 6.69 -0.14 8.22
C ARG A 65 6.50 0.75 6.99
N SER A 66 6.38 2.05 7.19
CA SER A 66 6.15 3.02 6.11
C SER A 66 7.35 3.14 5.19
N GLU A 67 8.58 3.12 5.72
CA GLU A 67 9.82 3.12 4.92
C GLU A 67 9.89 1.88 4.02
N MET A 68 9.55 0.72 4.57
CA MET A 68 9.46 -0.52 3.80
C MET A 68 8.33 -0.45 2.76
N GLY A 69 7.17 0.10 3.14
CA GLY A 69 6.02 0.30 2.25
C GLY A 69 6.37 1.13 1.02
N ILE A 70 7.11 2.24 1.19
CA ILE A 70 7.55 3.08 0.07
C ILE A 70 8.34 2.27 -0.96
N LYS A 71 9.29 1.46 -0.50
CA LYS A 71 10.12 0.61 -1.37
C LYS A 71 9.25 -0.42 -2.12
N GLN A 72 8.31 -1.05 -1.42
CA GLN A 72 7.42 -2.05 -1.99
C GLN A 72 6.47 -1.47 -3.05
N TYR A 73 5.88 -0.29 -2.79
CA TYR A 73 5.01 0.38 -3.75
C TYR A 73 5.75 0.83 -5.00
N ARG A 74 7.01 1.29 -4.87
CA ARG A 74 7.85 1.65 -6.01
C ARG A 74 8.24 0.43 -6.84
N ALA A 75 8.64 -0.67 -6.20
CA ALA A 75 8.93 -1.92 -6.90
C ALA A 75 7.72 -2.43 -7.71
N LEU A 76 6.53 -2.38 -7.11
CA LEU A 76 5.28 -2.69 -7.80
C LEU A 76 5.04 -1.77 -9.00
N LEU A 77 5.17 -0.45 -8.83
CA LEU A 77 4.99 0.49 -9.94
C LEU A 77 6.01 0.25 -11.06
N ASP A 78 7.27 -0.03 -10.72
CA ASP A 78 8.31 -0.31 -11.70
C ASP A 78 8.00 -1.57 -12.51
N ALA A 79 7.48 -2.63 -11.86
CA ALA A 79 7.00 -3.83 -12.54
C ALA A 79 5.84 -3.53 -13.49
N MET A 80 4.87 -2.75 -13.02
CA MET A 80 3.72 -2.31 -13.84
C MET A 80 4.16 -1.48 -15.06
N VAL A 81 5.11 -0.56 -14.90
CA VAL A 81 5.63 0.28 -15.99
C VAL A 81 6.35 -0.55 -17.05
N ARG A 82 7.02 -1.63 -16.65
CA ARG A 82 7.64 -2.59 -17.58
C ARG A 82 6.62 -3.54 -18.24
N GLY A 83 5.37 -3.54 -17.80
CA GLY A 83 4.35 -4.49 -18.26
C GLY A 83 4.56 -5.92 -17.75
N ASP A 84 5.31 -6.09 -16.67
CA ASP A 84 5.65 -7.40 -16.09
C ASP A 84 4.60 -7.79 -15.04
N ALA A 85 3.56 -8.49 -15.48
CA ALA A 85 2.43 -8.86 -14.65
C ALA A 85 2.81 -9.86 -13.54
N ASP A 86 3.71 -10.81 -13.82
CA ASP A 86 4.14 -11.82 -12.85
C ASP A 86 4.96 -11.18 -11.73
N GLU A 87 5.85 -10.26 -12.06
CA GLU A 87 6.59 -9.50 -11.06
C GLU A 87 5.69 -8.58 -10.25
N ALA A 88 4.71 -7.92 -10.89
CA ALA A 88 3.75 -7.08 -10.18
C ALA A 88 2.92 -7.89 -9.16
N GLU A 89 2.45 -9.08 -9.54
CA GLU A 89 1.75 -10.02 -8.65
C GLU A 89 2.65 -10.44 -7.48
N ARG A 90 3.93 -10.75 -7.75
CA ARG A 90 4.92 -11.08 -6.71
C ARG A 90 5.11 -9.93 -5.72
N CYS A 91 5.26 -8.69 -6.21
CA CYS A 91 5.39 -7.50 -5.36
C CYS A 91 4.16 -7.30 -4.46
N VAL A 92 2.94 -7.49 -4.98
CA VAL A 92 1.71 -7.37 -4.18
C VAL A 92 1.65 -8.44 -3.10
N ARG A 93 2.03 -9.68 -3.42
CA ARG A 93 2.07 -10.78 -2.43
C ARG A 93 3.06 -10.48 -1.31
N GLU A 94 4.25 -10.01 -1.63
CA GLU A 94 5.27 -9.64 -0.64
C GLU A 94 4.82 -8.45 0.23
N LEU A 95 4.19 -7.44 -0.37
CA LEU A 95 3.64 -6.28 0.34
C LEU A 95 2.58 -6.72 1.37
N ASN A 96 1.67 -7.61 0.97
CA ASN A 96 0.62 -8.12 1.86
C ASN A 96 1.17 -9.08 2.93
N ALA A 97 2.12 -9.95 2.57
CA ALA A 97 2.77 -10.88 3.51
C ALA A 97 3.52 -10.12 4.61
N SER A 98 4.36 -9.15 4.23
CA SER A 98 5.07 -8.31 5.19
C SER A 98 4.12 -7.47 6.05
N ALA A 99 3.03 -6.91 5.49
CA ALA A 99 2.03 -6.22 6.30
C ALA A 99 1.43 -7.12 7.39
N ARG A 100 1.14 -8.38 7.04
CA ARG A 100 0.63 -9.39 7.98
C ARG A 100 1.66 -9.70 9.06
N GLU A 101 2.94 -9.85 8.73
CA GLU A 101 4.00 -10.07 9.72
C GLU A 101 4.09 -8.94 10.76
N TYR A 102 3.93 -7.69 10.32
CA TYR A 102 3.84 -6.55 11.24
C TYR A 102 2.60 -6.63 12.14
N ILE A 103 1.44 -7.00 11.60
CA ILE A 103 0.24 -7.21 12.43
C ILE A 103 0.49 -8.30 13.47
N GLU A 104 1.06 -9.43 13.08
CA GLU A 104 1.33 -10.55 13.99
C GLU A 104 2.31 -10.15 15.10
N ARG A 105 3.39 -9.44 14.74
CA ARG A 105 4.41 -8.95 15.68
C ARG A 105 3.87 -7.92 16.67
N TYR A 106 3.00 -7.02 16.22
CA TYR A 106 2.47 -5.92 17.01
C TYR A 106 1.01 -6.09 17.40
N LYS A 107 0.48 -7.32 17.35
CA LYS A 107 -0.95 -7.61 17.56
C LYS A 107 -1.52 -7.00 18.83
N ASN A 108 -0.76 -7.01 19.93
CA ASN A 108 -1.16 -6.47 21.24
C ASN A 108 -1.26 -4.93 21.29
N TYR A 109 -0.76 -4.24 20.25
CA TYR A 109 -0.79 -2.78 20.12
C TYR A 109 -1.74 -2.30 19.01
N VAL A 110 -2.05 -3.19 18.06
CA VAL A 110 -2.75 -2.85 16.81
C VAL A 110 -4.21 -3.35 16.81
N ILE A 111 -4.49 -4.45 17.52
CA ILE A 111 -5.81 -5.09 17.66
C ILE A 111 -6.25 -4.97 19.11
#